data_AF-A0A7S1C971-F1
#
_entry.id   AF-A0A7S1C971-F1
#
_cell.length_a   1.000
_cell.length_b   1.000
_cell.length_c   1.000
_cell.angle_alpha   90.00
_cell.angle_beta   90.00
_cell.angle_gamma   90.00
#
_symmetry.space_group_name_H-M   'P 1'
#
loop_
_entity.id
_entity.type
_entity.pdbx_description
1 polymer ?
#
loop_
_entity_poly.entity_id
_entity_poly.type
_entity_poly.pdbx_seq_one_letter_code
_entity_poly.pdbx_strand_id
1 'polypeptide(L)'
;GSGCDTPLHTLQSAVDAIAKAAADEPLDFIIYTGDSPAHYIWETTRAGTLQVTDLIASLLNAAFPHTPVFSAVGNHEASPVNQFKGPGQTGDAWLYDALAASWAHSLPDQAEA
;
A
#
# COMPACT_ATOMS: atom_id res chain seq x y z
N GLY A 1 6.81 5.14 26.76
CA GLY A 1 7.58 4.65 25.61
C GLY A 1 6.67 3.76 24.80
N SER A 2 6.18 4.25 23.67
CA SER A 2 5.37 3.50 22.69
C SER A 2 4.96 4.50 21.62
N GLY A 3 5.70 4.54 20.51
CA GLY A 3 5.49 5.50 19.42
C GLY A 3 6.53 5.25 18.32
N CYS A 4 6.67 3.99 17.93
CA CYS A 4 7.61 3.56 16.91
C CYS A 4 6.83 2.81 15.82
N ASP A 5 7.20 3.06 14.57
CA ASP A 5 6.69 2.34 13.41
C ASP A 5 7.60 1.18 13.03
N THR A 6 7.15 0.36 12.09
CA THR A 6 7.90 -0.76 11.55
C THR A 6 9.02 -0.27 10.63
N PRO A 7 10.29 -0.62 10.87
CA PRO A 7 11.36 -0.29 9.94
C PRO A 7 11.30 -1.19 8.69
N LEU A 8 11.78 -0.69 7.56
CA LEU A 8 11.70 -1.39 6.26
C LEU A 8 12.25 -2.83 6.29
N HIS A 9 13.35 -3.06 7.01
CA HIS A 9 13.96 -4.39 7.11
C HIS A 9 13.05 -5.41 7.80
N THR A 10 12.21 -4.98 8.74
CA THR A 10 11.23 -5.88 9.39
C THR A 10 10.12 -6.25 8.41
N LEU A 11 9.63 -5.30 7.61
CA LEU A 11 8.64 -5.58 6.56
C LEU A 11 9.21 -6.54 5.50
N GLN A 12 10.43 -6.27 5.01
CA GLN A 12 11.12 -7.15 4.04
C GLN A 12 11.28 -8.56 4.60
N SER A 13 11.76 -8.69 5.85
CA SER A 13 11.90 -9.98 6.51
C SER A 13 10.57 -10.73 6.65
N ALA A 14 9.46 -10.04 6.86
CA ALA A 14 8.14 -10.66 6.95
C ALA A 14 7.67 -11.16 5.57
N VAL A 15 7.81 -10.33 4.54
CA VAL A 15 7.47 -10.69 3.15
C VAL A 15 8.31 -11.90 2.69
N ASP A 16 9.61 -11.90 2.93
CA ASP A 16 10.52 -13.01 2.60
C ASP A 16 10.11 -14.31 3.31
N ALA A 17 9.71 -14.22 4.58
CA ALA A 17 9.27 -15.38 5.35
C ALA A 17 7.96 -15.96 4.79
N ILE A 18 7.01 -15.10 4.38
CA ILE A 18 5.76 -15.52 3.76
C ILE A 18 6.04 -16.18 2.40
N ALA A 19 6.87 -15.55 1.55
CA ALA A 19 7.25 -16.10 0.25
C ALA A 19 7.92 -17.49 0.39
N LYS A 20 8.78 -17.66 1.40
CA LYS A 20 9.38 -18.96 1.71
C LYS A 20 8.35 -19.99 2.17
N ALA A 21 7.38 -19.59 2.97
CA ALA A 21 6.32 -20.50 3.46
C ALA A 21 5.38 -20.94 2.33
N ALA A 22 5.14 -20.07 1.34
CA ALA A 22 4.29 -20.33 0.19
C ALA A 22 5.03 -20.98 -1.00
N ALA A 23 6.27 -21.45 -0.80
CA ALA A 23 7.11 -21.98 -1.89
C ALA A 23 6.53 -23.27 -2.51
N ASP A 24 5.96 -24.15 -1.68
CA ASP A 24 5.38 -25.43 -2.11
C ASP A 24 3.89 -25.33 -2.44
N GLU A 25 3.20 -24.35 -1.84
CA GLU A 25 1.78 -24.06 -2.04
C GLU A 25 1.60 -22.54 -2.22
N PRO A 26 1.53 -22.06 -3.48
CA PRO A 26 1.38 -20.64 -3.77
C PRO A 26 0.10 -20.05 -3.20
N LEU A 27 0.17 -18.79 -2.76
CA LEU A 27 -1.00 -18.06 -2.30
C LEU A 27 -1.97 -17.79 -3.47
N ASP A 28 -3.25 -18.06 -3.26
CA ASP A 28 -4.30 -17.72 -4.24
C ASP A 28 -4.45 -16.20 -4.41
N PHE A 29 -4.29 -15.43 -3.34
CA PHE A 29 -4.36 -13.98 -3.32
C PHE A 29 -3.74 -13.39 -2.05
N ILE A 30 -3.48 -12.08 -2.06
CA ILE A 30 -3.04 -11.28 -0.91
C ILE A 30 -4.06 -10.16 -0.69
N ILE A 31 -4.35 -9.84 0.57
CA ILE A 31 -5.13 -8.64 0.94
C ILE A 31 -4.20 -7.65 1.62
N TYR A 32 -4.12 -6.44 1.08
CA TYR A 32 -3.31 -5.34 1.62
C TYR A 32 -4.24 -4.17 2.00
N THR A 33 -4.49 -3.98 3.29
CA THR A 33 -5.52 -3.05 3.77
C THR A 33 -5.05 -1.61 4.03
N GLY A 34 -3.93 -1.18 3.42
CA GLY A 34 -3.40 0.18 3.58
C GLY A 34 -2.70 0.43 4.91
N ASP A 35 -2.74 1.69 5.38
CA ASP A 35 -2.08 2.20 6.58
C ASP A 35 -0.55 2.11 6.53
N SER A 36 0.00 2.53 5.40
CA SER A 36 1.43 2.40 5.07
C SER A 36 2.29 3.56 5.55
N PRO A 37 1.85 4.83 5.41
CA PRO A 37 2.61 5.94 5.95
C PRO A 37 2.66 5.90 7.48
N ALA A 38 3.87 6.07 8.00
CA ALA A 38 4.16 6.04 9.43
C ALA A 38 3.48 7.17 10.24
N HIS A 39 3.48 7.05 11.58
CA HIS A 39 2.75 7.93 12.49
C HIS A 39 3.36 9.34 12.71
N TYR A 40 4.34 9.76 11.90
CA TYR A 40 4.95 11.10 11.95
C TYR A 40 4.08 12.17 11.27
N ILE A 41 2.81 12.23 11.68
CA ILE A 41 1.74 13.00 11.02
C ILE A 41 2.04 14.50 10.86
N TRP A 42 2.95 15.05 11.68
CA TRP A 42 3.32 16.46 11.67
C TRP A 42 4.23 16.85 10.49
N GLU A 43 4.81 15.88 9.77
CA GLU A 43 5.74 16.11 8.66
C GLU A 43 5.32 15.36 7.37
N THR A 44 4.12 14.78 7.35
CA THR A 44 3.64 13.97 6.24
C THR A 44 3.27 14.84 5.03
N THR A 45 3.96 14.63 3.90
CA THR A 45 3.60 15.24 2.61
C THR A 45 2.86 14.24 1.73
N ARG A 46 2.06 14.74 0.77
CA ARG A 46 1.42 13.91 -0.26
C ARG A 46 2.42 13.00 -0.99
N ALA A 47 3.57 13.55 -1.36
CA ALA A 47 4.61 12.78 -2.02
C ALA A 47 5.18 11.68 -1.10
N GLY A 48 5.36 11.98 0.19
CA GLY A 48 5.83 11.01 1.17
C GLY A 48 4.87 9.84 1.39
N THR A 49 3.55 10.09 1.49
CA THR A 49 2.57 9.00 1.65
C THR A 49 2.52 8.09 0.43
N LEU A 50 2.57 8.67 -0.77
CA LEU A 50 2.59 7.92 -2.01
C LEU A 50 3.87 7.11 -2.17
N GLN A 51 5.04 7.66 -1.84
CA GLN A 51 6.32 6.93 -1.89
C GLN A 51 6.33 5.69 -1.01
N VAL A 52 5.77 5.77 0.21
CA VAL A 52 5.72 4.61 1.11
C VAL A 52 4.72 3.57 0.58
N THR A 53 3.57 4.01 0.07
CA THR A 53 2.57 3.09 -0.50
C THR A 53 3.12 2.35 -1.72
N ASP A 54 3.80 3.08 -2.61
CA ASP A 54 4.43 2.53 -3.82
C ASP A 54 5.57 1.55 -3.48
N LEU A 55 6.36 1.84 -2.45
CA LEU A 55 7.39 0.95 -1.94
C LEU A 55 6.81 -0.39 -1.48
N ILE A 56 5.71 -0.38 -0.73
CA ILE A 56 5.07 -1.60 -0.23
C ILE A 56 4.42 -2.38 -1.37
N ALA A 57 3.71 -1.70 -2.26
CA ALA A 57 3.12 -2.33 -3.44
C ALA A 57 4.19 -3.01 -4.32
N SER A 58 5.30 -2.31 -4.57
CA SER A 58 6.44 -2.85 -5.33
C SER A 58 7.09 -4.05 -4.65
N LEU A 59 7.24 -4.01 -3.31
CA LEU A 59 7.79 -5.13 -2.54
C LEU A 59 6.91 -6.39 -2.65
N LEU A 60 5.59 -6.23 -2.53
CA LEU A 60 4.64 -7.33 -2.66
C LEU A 60 4.62 -7.90 -4.09
N ASN A 61 4.56 -7.04 -5.11
CA ASN A 61 4.59 -7.46 -6.51
C ASN A 61 5.89 -8.21 -6.86
N ALA A 62 7.04 -7.76 -6.33
CA ALA A 62 8.31 -8.42 -6.55
C ALA A 62 8.40 -9.79 -5.85
N ALA A 63 7.86 -9.92 -4.64
CA ALA A 63 7.88 -11.16 -3.89
C ALA A 63 6.85 -12.19 -4.40
N PHE A 64 5.72 -11.72 -4.95
CA PHE A 64 4.61 -12.56 -5.39
C PHE A 64 4.14 -12.20 -6.81
N PRO A 65 4.98 -12.37 -7.85
CA PRO A 65 4.72 -11.88 -9.22
C PRO A 65 3.55 -12.56 -9.95
N HIS A 66 2.97 -13.61 -9.36
CA HIS A 66 1.86 -14.37 -9.93
C HIS A 66 0.66 -14.45 -8.99
N THR A 67 0.71 -13.75 -7.84
CA THR A 67 -0.38 -13.72 -6.88
C THR A 67 -1.06 -12.35 -6.94
N PRO A 68 -2.39 -12.29 -7.15
CA PRO A 68 -3.10 -11.02 -7.15
C PRO A 68 -3.09 -10.39 -5.76
N VAL A 69 -2.77 -9.09 -5.70
CA VAL A 69 -2.83 -8.27 -4.48
C VAL A 69 -4.06 -7.37 -4.53
N PHE A 70 -5.01 -7.61 -3.63
CA PHE A 70 -6.20 -6.76 -3.46
C PHE A 70 -5.95 -5.71 -2.39
N SER A 71 -5.82 -4.46 -2.84
CA SER A 71 -5.51 -3.32 -1.97
C SER A 71 -6.76 -2.59 -1.50
N ALA A 72 -6.75 -2.11 -0.26
CA ALA A 72 -7.72 -1.17 0.29
C ALA A 72 -6.99 0.08 0.80
N VAL A 73 -7.62 1.24 0.66
CA VAL A 73 -7.07 2.52 1.14
C VAL A 73 -7.26 2.60 2.66
N GLY A 74 -6.17 2.76 3.41
CA GLY A 74 -6.19 3.00 4.85
C GLY A 74 -6.34 4.48 5.17
N ASN A 75 -6.36 4.83 6.47
CA ASN A 75 -6.64 6.20 6.89
C ASN A 75 -5.38 7.09 6.90
N HIS A 76 -4.18 6.50 6.88
CA HIS A 76 -2.89 7.19 6.75
C HIS A 76 -2.45 7.52 5.33
N GLU A 77 -3.09 6.97 4.29
CA GLU A 77 -2.71 7.22 2.89
C GLU A 77 -2.91 8.68 2.44
N ALA A 78 -3.87 9.39 3.05
CA ALA A 78 -4.12 10.80 2.78
C ALA A 78 -3.17 11.72 3.58
N SER A 79 -2.79 12.85 2.98
CA SER A 79 -2.14 13.96 3.68
C SER A 79 -2.95 15.25 3.47
N PRO A 80 -3.51 15.86 4.53
CA PRO A 80 -3.43 15.45 5.95
C PRO A 80 -4.15 14.14 6.27
N VAL A 81 -3.73 13.47 7.35
CA VAL A 81 -4.26 12.17 7.80
C VAL A 81 -5.79 12.19 8.00
N ASN A 82 -6.47 11.09 7.67
CA ASN A 82 -7.93 10.91 7.75
C ASN A 82 -8.77 11.84 6.85
N GLN A 83 -8.16 12.65 6.00
CA GLN A 83 -8.90 13.61 5.16
C GLN A 83 -9.23 13.02 3.79
N PHE A 84 -10.44 12.44 3.68
CA PHE A 84 -11.02 11.97 2.42
C PHE A 84 -12.28 12.78 2.15
N LYS A 85 -12.35 13.43 0.99
CA LYS A 85 -13.51 14.26 0.62
C LYS A 85 -14.71 13.42 0.20
N GLY A 86 -14.46 12.19 -0.27
CA GLY A 86 -15.50 11.24 -0.63
C GLY A 86 -16.07 11.42 -2.04
N PRO A 87 -17.02 10.55 -2.44
CA PRO A 87 -17.53 10.49 -3.81
C PRO A 87 -18.16 11.81 -4.27
N GLY A 88 -17.86 12.23 -5.51
CA GLY A 88 -18.39 13.44 -6.11
C GLY A 88 -17.72 14.75 -5.67
N GLN A 89 -16.72 14.68 -4.80
CA GLN A 89 -15.90 15.83 -4.42
C GLN A 89 -14.61 15.88 -5.23
N THR A 90 -14.14 17.08 -5.56
CA THR A 90 -12.86 17.28 -6.24
C THR A 90 -11.73 17.48 -5.25
N GLY A 91 -10.53 16.99 -5.58
CA GLY A 91 -9.30 17.29 -4.84
C GLY A 91 -8.54 16.11 -4.24
N ASP A 92 -9.06 14.88 -4.40
CA ASP A 92 -8.38 13.64 -3.97
C ASP A 92 -7.83 12.82 -5.15
N ALA A 93 -7.98 13.32 -6.39
CA ALA A 93 -7.43 12.68 -7.59
C ALA A 93 -5.92 12.40 -7.47
N TRP A 94 -5.16 13.33 -6.87
CA TRP A 94 -3.73 13.13 -6.59
C TRP A 94 -3.42 11.83 -5.82
N LEU A 95 -4.36 11.39 -4.97
CA LEU A 95 -4.23 10.18 -4.18
C LEU A 95 -4.73 8.98 -4.99
N TYR A 96 -5.99 9.02 -5.45
CA TYR A 96 -6.60 7.88 -6.11
C TYR A 96 -5.93 7.51 -7.43
N ASP A 97 -5.53 8.49 -8.25
CA ASP A 97 -4.82 8.24 -9.51
C ASP A 97 -3.45 7.60 -9.25
N ALA A 98 -2.75 8.05 -8.20
CA ALA A 98 -1.45 7.51 -7.83
C ALA A 98 -1.56 6.09 -7.24
N LEU A 99 -2.56 5.84 -6.40
CA LEU A 99 -2.83 4.50 -5.86
C LEU A 99 -3.22 3.52 -6.98
N ALA A 100 -4.07 3.95 -7.92
CA ALA A 100 -4.40 3.14 -9.10
C ALA A 100 -3.15 2.78 -9.90
N ALA A 101 -2.26 3.75 -10.14
CA ALA A 101 -0.99 3.49 -10.84
C ALA A 101 -0.06 2.53 -10.08
N SER A 102 0.09 2.68 -8.76
CA SER A 102 0.93 1.79 -7.94
C SER A 102 0.35 0.37 -7.83
N TRP A 103 -0.96 0.20 -7.97
CA TRP A 103 -1.63 -1.10 -7.83
C TRP A 103 -2.01 -1.76 -9.16
N ALA A 104 -1.83 -1.06 -10.29
CA ALA A 104 -2.15 -1.52 -11.64
C ALA A 104 -1.67 -2.95 -11.94
N HIS A 105 -0.48 -3.33 -11.46
CA HIS A 105 0.06 -4.68 -11.67
C HIS A 105 -0.85 -5.82 -11.16
N SER A 106 -1.65 -5.57 -10.13
CA SER A 106 -2.49 -6.56 -9.46
C SER A 106 -3.99 -6.37 -9.71
N LEU A 107 -4.40 -5.31 -10.40
CA LEU A 107 -5.80 -4.99 -10.63
C LEU A 107 -6.23 -5.44 -12.05
N PRO A 108 -7.42 -6.05 -12.22
CA PRO A 108 -8.00 -6.22 -13.55
C PRO A 108 -8.33 -4.85 -14.16
N ASP A 109 -8.29 -4.72 -15.49
CA ASP A 109 -8.52 -3.47 -16.24
C ASP A 109 -9.78 -2.67 -15.81
N GLN A 110 -10.80 -3.34 -15.27
CA GLN A 110 -12.04 -2.72 -14.79
C GLN A 110 -11.90 -1.98 -13.45
N ALA A 111 -10.80 -2.21 -12.72
CA ALA A 111 -10.49 -1.60 -11.43
C ALA A 111 -9.42 -0.50 -11.52
N GLU A 112 -8.80 -0.32 -12.69
CA GLU A 112 -7.96 0.83 -13.00
C GLU A 112 -8.89 1.99 -13.43
N ALA A 113 -8.89 3.08 -12.65
CA ALA A 113 -9.80 4.21 -12.83
C ALA A 113 -9.44 5.09 -14.04
#